data_AF-A0A7C9TUM9-F1
#
_entry.id   AF-A0A7C9TUM9-F1
#
_cell.length_a   1.000
_cell.length_b   1.000
_cell.length_c   1.000
_cell.angle_alpha   90.00
_cell.angle_beta   90.00
_cell.angle_gamma   90.00
#
_symmetry.space_group_name_H-M   'P 1'
#
loop_
_entity.id
_entity.type
_entity.pdbx_description
1 polymer ?
#
loop_
_entity_poly.entity_id
_entity_poly.type
_entity_poly.pdbx_seq_one_letter_code
_entity_poly.pdbx_strand_id
1 'polypeptide(L)'
;MEVIESRRLDAILNAASSFSLFLKGVHQETATRQLVEEMQKSPRNVWLVLQKTVELSQKKIDLQYQHPWDTALTIYMWALSLVNLEVAGIAAAFVEEADNCWWAKKLAYNILFEKDRKNSIFTKLKFEKMKAKQEPYKQNRAIERIIYSFKTYSLDNSQKTALRQVSVEGSDKTGWSRENLQTSHELVAAK
;
A
#
# COMPACT_ATOMS: atom_id res chain seq x y z
N MET A 1 -8.74 -17.73 6.70
CA MET A 1 -7.66 -16.89 7.23
C MET A 1 -7.16 -17.42 8.58
N GLU A 2 -8.02 -17.80 9.51
CA GLU A 2 -7.63 -18.33 10.84
C GLU A 2 -6.60 -19.47 10.81
N VAL A 3 -6.74 -20.44 9.89
CA VAL A 3 -5.76 -21.54 9.74
C VAL A 3 -4.37 -21.03 9.40
N ILE A 4 -4.27 -19.99 8.56
CA ILE A 4 -3.00 -19.38 8.13
C ILE A 4 -2.32 -18.65 9.29
N GLU A 5 -3.12 -18.09 10.20
CA GLU A 5 -2.65 -17.37 11.38
C GLU A 5 -2.41 -18.30 12.60
N SER A 6 -2.56 -19.61 12.41
CA SER A 6 -2.46 -20.57 13.51
C SER A 6 -1.01 -20.87 13.91
N ARG A 7 -0.76 -21.05 15.21
CA ARG A 7 0.55 -21.47 15.74
C ARG A 7 1.03 -22.81 15.19
N ARG A 8 0.10 -23.70 14.86
CA ARG A 8 0.42 -25.01 14.28
C ARG A 8 1.09 -24.84 12.92
N LEU A 9 0.50 -24.03 12.05
CA LEU A 9 1.05 -23.79 10.71
C LEU A 9 2.40 -23.08 10.79
N ASP A 10 2.49 -22.08 11.67
CA ASP A 10 3.73 -21.37 11.96
C ASP A 10 4.85 -22.33 12.38
N ALA A 11 4.60 -23.21 13.36
CA ALA A 11 5.59 -24.19 13.81
C ALA A 11 6.05 -25.17 12.71
N ILE A 12 5.13 -25.63 11.86
CA ILE A 12 5.45 -26.53 10.75
C ILE A 12 6.36 -25.83 9.73
N LEU A 13 6.02 -24.60 9.34
CA LEU A 13 6.76 -23.89 8.31
C LEU A 13 8.10 -23.35 8.83
N ASN A 14 8.17 -22.92 10.09
CA ASN A 14 9.41 -22.48 10.73
C ASN A 14 10.42 -23.60 10.99
N ALA A 15 10.02 -24.87 10.85
CA ALA A 15 10.98 -25.99 10.84
C ALA A 15 11.86 -26.03 9.58
N ALA A 16 11.55 -25.23 8.56
CA ALA A 16 12.34 -25.17 7.33
C ALA A 16 13.73 -24.56 7.59
N SER A 17 14.78 -25.25 7.13
CA SER A 17 16.18 -24.79 7.27
C SER A 17 16.58 -23.69 6.29
N SER A 18 15.74 -23.37 5.30
CA SER A 18 16.02 -22.35 4.29
C SER A 18 14.74 -21.72 3.74
N PHE A 19 14.88 -20.52 3.18
CA PHE A 19 13.75 -19.80 2.59
C PHE A 19 13.11 -20.54 1.40
N SER A 20 13.92 -21.25 0.60
CA SER A 20 13.40 -22.05 -0.52
C SER A 20 12.57 -23.23 -0.04
N LEU A 21 12.99 -23.91 1.04
CA LEU A 21 12.21 -24.98 1.66
C LEU A 21 10.95 -24.43 2.35
N PHE A 22 11.06 -23.27 3.00
CA PHE A 22 9.92 -22.57 3.58
C PHE A 22 8.85 -22.27 2.52
N LEU A 23 9.22 -21.63 1.40
CA LEU A 23 8.27 -21.33 0.32
C LEU A 23 7.71 -22.59 -0.35
N LYS A 24 8.50 -23.66 -0.43
CA LYS A 24 8.01 -24.96 -0.89
C LYS A 24 6.94 -25.52 0.07
N GLY A 25 7.16 -25.41 1.38
CA GLY A 25 6.17 -25.74 2.41
C GLY A 25 4.90 -24.92 2.24
N VAL A 26 5.03 -23.58 2.19
CA VAL A 26 3.90 -22.65 1.95
C VAL A 26 3.08 -23.06 0.74
N HIS A 27 3.73 -23.41 -0.38
CA HIS A 27 3.05 -23.84 -1.60
C HIS A 27 2.29 -25.17 -1.47
N GLN A 28 2.81 -26.10 -0.66
CA GLN A 28 2.20 -27.42 -0.45
C GLN A 28 1.01 -27.38 0.52
N GLU A 29 0.98 -26.41 1.42
CA GLU A 29 -0.09 -26.24 2.41
C GLU A 29 -1.45 -26.01 1.75
N THR A 30 -2.44 -26.78 2.21
CA THR A 30 -3.81 -26.77 1.65
C THR A 30 -4.50 -25.45 1.88
N ALA A 31 -4.36 -24.88 3.08
CA ALA A 31 -4.93 -23.57 3.43
C ALA A 31 -4.40 -22.44 2.54
N THR A 32 -3.12 -22.50 2.18
CA THR A 32 -2.49 -21.54 1.28
C THR A 32 -3.06 -21.64 -0.14
N ARG A 33 -3.20 -22.87 -0.67
CA ARG A 33 -3.79 -23.08 -2.01
C ARG A 33 -5.25 -22.62 -2.07
N GLN A 34 -6.04 -22.97 -1.06
CA GLN A 34 -7.42 -22.50 -0.93
C GLN A 34 -7.50 -20.98 -0.89
N LEU A 35 -6.59 -20.30 -0.17
CA LEU A 35 -6.55 -18.84 -0.16
C LEU A 35 -6.34 -18.27 -1.56
N VAL A 36 -5.38 -18.81 -2.33
CA VAL A 36 -5.11 -18.35 -3.70
C VAL A 36 -6.33 -18.58 -4.60
N GLU A 37 -6.96 -19.74 -4.52
CA GLU A 37 -8.17 -20.06 -5.27
C GLU A 37 -9.31 -19.09 -4.95
N GLU A 38 -9.55 -18.80 -3.68
CA GLU A 38 -10.58 -17.83 -3.25
C GLU A 38 -10.27 -16.41 -3.74
N MET A 39 -9.00 -15.99 -3.74
CA MET A 39 -8.60 -14.70 -4.30
C MET A 39 -8.80 -14.62 -5.82
N GLN A 40 -8.60 -15.72 -6.55
CA GLN A 40 -8.82 -15.77 -8.00
C GLN A 40 -10.31 -15.68 -8.35
N LYS A 41 -11.21 -16.16 -7.48
CA LYS A 41 -12.66 -16.10 -7.69
C LYS A 41 -13.23 -14.68 -7.55
N SER A 42 -12.64 -13.82 -6.71
CA SER A 42 -13.17 -12.49 -6.44
C SER A 42 -12.09 -11.45 -6.14
N PRO A 43 -12.08 -10.31 -6.84
CA PRO A 43 -11.21 -9.18 -6.50
C PRO A 43 -11.39 -8.69 -5.06
N ARG A 44 -12.59 -8.85 -4.48
CA ARG A 44 -12.85 -8.49 -3.08
C ARG A 44 -11.95 -9.27 -2.12
N ASN A 45 -11.69 -10.55 -2.41
CA ASN A 45 -10.86 -11.40 -1.56
C ASN A 45 -9.39 -10.97 -1.60
N VAL A 46 -8.90 -10.48 -2.74
CA VAL A 46 -7.56 -9.88 -2.84
C VAL A 46 -7.42 -8.68 -1.90
N TRP A 47 -8.43 -7.79 -1.88
CA TRP A 47 -8.44 -6.63 -0.99
C TRP A 47 -8.54 -7.01 0.49
N LEU A 48 -9.33 -8.04 0.82
CA LEU A 48 -9.41 -8.54 2.20
C LEU A 48 -8.06 -9.08 2.69
N VAL A 49 -7.33 -9.80 1.83
CA VAL A 49 -5.99 -10.29 2.16
C VAL A 49 -5.00 -9.14 2.31
N LEU A 50 -5.05 -8.14 1.43
CA LEU A 50 -4.23 -6.93 1.59
C LEU A 50 -4.52 -6.25 2.93
N GLN A 51 -5.79 -5.98 3.22
CA GLN A 51 -6.21 -5.33 4.46
C GLN A 51 -5.72 -6.11 5.68
N LYS A 52 -5.86 -7.45 5.66
CA LYS A 52 -5.38 -8.29 6.75
C LYS A 52 -3.86 -8.26 6.88
N THR A 53 -3.14 -8.22 5.78
CA THR A 53 -1.66 -8.10 5.77
C THR A 53 -1.21 -6.81 6.44
N VAL A 54 -1.84 -5.68 6.08
CA VAL A 54 -1.56 -4.36 6.68
C VAL A 54 -1.94 -4.34 8.16
N GLU A 55 -3.10 -4.91 8.53
CA GLU A 55 -3.51 -5.00 9.94
C GLU A 55 -2.46 -5.74 10.77
N LEU A 56 -1.99 -6.90 10.29
CA LEU A 56 -1.03 -7.73 11.04
C LEU A 56 0.37 -7.11 11.07
N SER A 57 0.81 -6.42 10.00
CA SER A 57 2.15 -5.81 9.95
C SER A 57 2.30 -4.60 10.88
N GLN A 58 1.19 -3.98 11.26
CA GLN A 58 1.15 -2.81 12.14
C GLN A 58 0.89 -3.17 13.62
N LYS A 59 0.72 -4.46 13.97
CA LYS A 59 0.50 -4.86 15.36
C LYS A 59 1.77 -4.63 16.17
N LYS A 60 1.61 -3.97 17.32
CA LYS A 60 2.70 -3.83 18.29
C LYS A 60 3.08 -5.21 18.83
N ILE A 61 4.38 -5.48 18.79
CA ILE A 61 4.97 -6.69 19.35
C ILE A 61 6.01 -6.32 20.40
N ASP A 62 6.38 -7.30 21.22
CA ASP A 62 7.57 -7.19 22.05
C ASP A 62 8.82 -7.36 21.17
N LEU A 63 9.68 -6.34 21.16
CA LEU A 63 10.89 -6.28 20.34
C LEU A 63 11.94 -7.33 20.72
N GLN A 64 11.78 -8.04 21.83
CA GLN A 64 12.67 -9.14 22.21
C GLN A 64 12.36 -10.45 21.48
N TYR A 65 11.18 -10.56 20.85
CA TYR A 65 10.71 -11.80 20.23
C TYR A 65 10.42 -11.64 18.74
N GLN A 66 10.41 -12.76 18.02
CA GLN A 66 9.96 -12.81 16.63
C GLN A 66 8.50 -12.35 16.51
N HIS A 67 8.19 -11.69 15.40
CA HIS A 67 6.82 -11.29 15.08
C HIS A 67 5.89 -12.52 15.01
N PRO A 68 4.82 -12.59 15.83
CA PRO A 68 3.96 -13.79 15.91
C PRO A 68 3.27 -14.17 14.60
N TRP A 69 3.18 -13.23 13.67
CA TRP A 69 2.52 -13.40 12.37
C TRP A 69 3.51 -13.42 11.19
N ASP A 70 4.81 -13.56 11.41
CA ASP A 70 5.82 -13.57 10.33
C ASP A 70 5.46 -14.59 9.22
N THR A 71 5.10 -15.81 9.60
CA THR A 71 4.65 -16.85 8.65
C THR A 71 3.38 -16.44 7.90
N ALA A 72 2.36 -15.93 8.61
CA ALA A 72 1.10 -15.52 8.01
C ALA A 72 1.28 -14.35 7.04
N LEU A 73 2.06 -13.33 7.42
CA LEU A 73 2.43 -12.20 6.56
C LEU A 73 3.15 -12.68 5.30
N THR A 74 4.07 -13.64 5.45
CA THR A 74 4.78 -14.24 4.30
C THR A 74 3.81 -14.96 3.37
N ILE A 75 2.89 -15.77 3.90
CA ILE A 75 1.87 -16.49 3.12
C ILE A 75 0.97 -15.52 2.37
N TYR A 76 0.46 -14.48 3.05
CA TYR A 76 -0.41 -13.49 2.42
C TYR A 76 0.30 -12.74 1.29
N MET A 77 1.52 -12.27 1.51
CA MET A 77 2.30 -11.62 0.44
C MET A 77 2.63 -12.57 -0.71
N TRP A 78 3.01 -13.80 -0.42
CA TRP A 78 3.28 -14.81 -1.44
C TRP A 78 2.04 -15.06 -2.28
N ALA A 79 0.88 -15.25 -1.64
CA ALA A 79 -0.38 -15.50 -2.32
C ALA A 79 -0.81 -14.27 -3.16
N LEU A 80 -0.66 -13.05 -2.63
CA LEU A 80 -0.90 -11.81 -3.38
C LEU A 80 0.00 -11.72 -4.62
N SER A 81 1.28 -12.10 -4.50
CA SER A 81 2.25 -12.02 -5.61
C SER A 81 1.89 -12.92 -6.79
N LEU A 82 1.14 -14.01 -6.55
CA LEU A 82 0.65 -14.90 -7.59
C LEU A 82 -0.58 -14.34 -8.32
N VAL A 83 -1.44 -13.60 -7.62
CA VAL A 83 -2.71 -13.09 -8.17
C VAL A 83 -2.56 -11.69 -8.74
N ASN A 84 -1.99 -10.76 -7.98
CA ASN A 84 -1.79 -9.38 -8.38
C ASN A 84 -0.49 -8.82 -7.78
N LEU A 85 0.52 -8.66 -8.64
CA LEU A 85 1.86 -8.23 -8.24
C LEU A 85 1.94 -6.75 -7.83
N GLU A 86 1.01 -5.89 -8.26
CA GLU A 86 0.95 -4.50 -7.80
C GLU A 86 0.46 -4.44 -6.36
N VAL A 87 -0.62 -5.18 -6.06
CA VAL A 87 -1.15 -5.31 -4.70
C VAL A 87 -0.13 -5.95 -3.76
N ALA A 88 0.59 -6.97 -4.24
CA ALA A 88 1.69 -7.57 -3.49
C ALA A 88 2.81 -6.57 -3.18
N GLY A 89 3.11 -5.65 -4.10
CA GLY A 89 4.07 -4.57 -3.87
C GLY A 89 3.65 -3.62 -2.75
N ILE A 90 2.36 -3.27 -2.70
CA ILE A 90 1.79 -2.47 -1.61
C ILE A 90 1.92 -3.21 -0.28
N ALA A 91 1.52 -4.49 -0.25
CA ALA A 91 1.64 -5.33 0.94
C ALA A 91 3.10 -5.44 1.43
N ALA A 92 4.04 -5.64 0.50
CA ALA A 92 5.46 -5.72 0.79
C ALA A 92 6.02 -4.44 1.43
N ALA A 93 5.57 -3.26 0.99
CA ALA A 93 5.98 -2.00 1.62
C ALA A 93 5.58 -1.94 3.10
N PHE A 94 4.34 -2.33 3.43
CA PHE A 94 3.88 -2.37 4.82
C PHE A 94 4.57 -3.44 5.67
N VAL A 95 4.88 -4.60 5.08
CA VAL A 95 5.56 -5.68 5.80
C VAL A 95 7.04 -5.38 6.02
N GLU A 96 7.68 -4.64 5.13
CA GLU A 96 9.07 -4.27 5.33
C GLU A 96 9.28 -3.34 6.54
N GLU A 97 8.27 -2.55 6.87
CA GLU A 97 8.25 -1.72 8.07
C GLU A 97 7.92 -2.52 9.36
N ALA A 98 7.44 -3.76 9.26
CA ALA A 98 7.06 -4.55 10.43
C ALA A 98 8.28 -4.97 11.27
N ASP A 99 8.18 -4.92 12.60
CA ASP A 99 9.29 -5.30 13.47
C ASP A 99 9.49 -6.83 13.52
N ASN A 100 10.74 -7.27 13.71
CA ASN A 100 11.15 -8.66 13.98
C ASN A 100 10.53 -9.75 13.08
N CYS A 101 10.23 -9.43 11.82
CA CYS A 101 9.87 -10.40 10.80
C CYS A 101 11.14 -10.93 10.09
N TRP A 102 11.23 -12.24 9.87
CA TRP A 102 12.38 -12.87 9.22
C TRP A 102 12.04 -13.31 7.80
N TRP A 103 11.02 -14.17 7.66
CA TRP A 103 10.59 -14.65 6.35
C TRP A 103 9.85 -13.57 5.57
N ALA A 104 9.02 -12.79 6.25
CA ALA A 104 8.18 -11.81 5.59
C ALA A 104 9.03 -10.69 5.00
N LYS A 105 9.99 -10.13 5.75
CA LYS A 105 10.93 -9.13 5.20
C LYS A 105 11.73 -9.65 4.03
N LYS A 106 12.22 -10.89 4.10
CA LYS A 106 12.96 -11.51 3.00
C LYS A 106 12.12 -11.59 1.73
N LEU A 107 10.84 -11.95 1.84
CA LEU A 107 9.93 -11.97 0.71
C LEU A 107 9.58 -10.56 0.23
N ALA A 108 9.31 -9.63 1.15
CA ALA A 108 9.01 -8.24 0.84
C ALA A 108 10.15 -7.59 0.04
N TYR A 109 11.39 -7.78 0.48
CA TYR A 109 12.58 -7.36 -0.25
C TYR A 109 12.62 -7.93 -1.67
N ASN A 110 12.32 -9.22 -1.85
CA ASN A 110 12.29 -9.81 -3.19
C ASN A 110 11.17 -9.19 -4.06
N ILE A 111 9.99 -8.94 -3.51
CA ILE A 111 8.88 -8.33 -4.25
C ILE A 111 9.19 -6.88 -4.66
N LEU A 112 9.81 -6.11 -3.75
CA LEU A 112 10.13 -4.70 -3.96
C LEU A 112 11.34 -4.52 -4.89
N PHE A 113 12.41 -5.28 -4.68
CA PHE A 113 13.72 -5.02 -5.29
C PHE A 113 14.19 -6.08 -6.30
N GLU A 114 13.74 -7.35 -6.23
CA GLU A 114 14.05 -8.31 -7.31
C GLU A 114 13.22 -8.06 -8.58
N LYS A 115 12.18 -7.20 -8.52
CA LYS A 115 11.47 -6.68 -9.71
C LYS A 115 12.43 -6.04 -10.70
N ASP A 116 13.46 -5.34 -10.21
CA ASP A 116 14.46 -4.69 -11.07
C ASP A 116 15.46 -5.67 -11.68
N ARG A 117 15.69 -6.84 -11.05
CA ARG A 117 16.67 -7.83 -11.51
C ARG A 117 16.05 -8.91 -12.43
N LYS A 118 14.76 -9.24 -12.27
CA LYS A 118 14.06 -10.32 -13.02
C LYS A 118 12.99 -9.84 -14.02
N ASN A 119 12.69 -8.53 -14.11
CA ASN A 119 11.96 -7.96 -15.25
C ASN A 119 12.70 -8.10 -16.60
N SER A 120 13.89 -8.70 -16.63
CA SER A 120 14.59 -9.17 -17.84
C SER A 120 14.18 -10.60 -18.26
N ILE A 121 13.74 -11.46 -17.33
CA ILE A 121 13.57 -12.91 -17.56
C ILE A 121 12.11 -13.35 -17.42
N PHE A 122 11.38 -12.91 -16.39
CA PHE A 122 10.00 -13.34 -16.14
C PHE A 122 8.97 -12.64 -17.03
N THR A 123 9.26 -11.40 -17.44
CA THR A 123 8.50 -10.70 -18.48
C THR A 123 8.59 -11.45 -19.81
N LYS A 124 9.75 -11.98 -20.22
CA LYS A 124 9.87 -12.78 -21.45
C LYS A 124 8.94 -13.99 -21.46
N LEU A 125 8.90 -14.75 -20.36
CA LEU A 125 8.05 -15.95 -20.23
C LEU A 125 6.55 -15.66 -20.11
N LYS A 126 6.17 -14.51 -19.53
CA LYS A 126 4.76 -14.09 -19.44
C LYS A 126 4.27 -13.40 -20.72
N PHE A 127 5.12 -12.62 -21.40
CA PHE A 127 4.78 -11.96 -22.67
C PHE A 127 4.67 -12.95 -23.84
N GLU A 128 5.47 -14.02 -23.89
CA GLU A 128 5.30 -15.07 -24.91
C GLU A 128 3.99 -15.85 -24.75
N LYS A 129 3.59 -16.15 -23.50
CA LYS A 129 2.31 -16.82 -23.22
C LYS A 129 1.10 -15.90 -23.39
N MET A 130 1.25 -14.59 -23.18
CA MET A 130 0.18 -13.61 -23.39
C MET A 130 0.01 -13.22 -24.87
N LYS A 131 1.07 -13.18 -25.69
CA LYS A 131 0.91 -12.98 -27.15
C LYS A 131 0.14 -14.11 -27.83
N ALA A 132 0.03 -15.29 -27.20
CA ALA A 132 -0.71 -16.44 -27.71
C ALA A 132 -2.22 -16.43 -27.37
N LYS A 133 -2.72 -15.51 -26.53
CA LYS A 133 -4.14 -15.43 -26.15
C LYS A 133 -4.60 -13.96 -25.97
N GLN A 134 -5.00 -13.34 -27.08
CA GLN A 134 -6.05 -12.31 -27.28
C GLN A 134 -6.24 -11.08 -26.33
N GLU A 135 -6.20 -9.88 -26.96
CA GLU A 135 -7.08 -8.68 -26.88
C GLU A 135 -7.36 -7.91 -25.54
N PRO A 136 -7.66 -6.58 -25.60
CA PRO A 136 -7.18 -5.60 -24.61
C PRO A 136 -8.23 -5.16 -23.58
N TYR A 137 -7.90 -5.25 -22.28
CA TYR A 137 -8.74 -4.66 -21.22
C TYR A 137 -8.26 -3.26 -20.84
N LYS A 138 -9.01 -2.25 -21.26
CA LYS A 138 -8.96 -0.87 -20.75
C LYS A 138 -9.49 -0.87 -19.31
N GLN A 139 -8.71 -0.41 -18.34
CA GLN A 139 -9.16 0.34 -17.15
C GLN A 139 -7.99 0.58 -16.19
N ASN A 140 -7.41 1.79 -16.23
CA ASN A 140 -6.40 2.22 -15.26
C ASN A 140 -6.65 3.65 -14.75
N ARG A 141 -7.90 3.95 -14.34
CA ARG A 141 -8.28 5.19 -13.63
C ARG A 141 -8.58 4.97 -12.14
N ALA A 142 -8.79 3.73 -11.71
CA ALA A 142 -9.07 3.41 -10.31
C ALA A 142 -7.80 3.44 -9.45
N ILE A 143 -6.66 3.02 -10.02
CA ILE A 143 -5.37 2.97 -9.32
C ILE A 143 -4.86 4.38 -9.00
N GLU A 144 -5.01 5.34 -9.93
CA GLU A 144 -4.63 6.74 -9.70
C GLU A 144 -5.42 7.40 -8.56
N ARG A 145 -6.72 7.08 -8.41
CA ARG A 145 -7.56 7.62 -7.33
C ARG A 145 -7.19 7.07 -5.96
N ILE A 146 -6.77 5.81 -5.88
CA ILE A 146 -6.38 5.15 -4.62
C ILE A 146 -5.01 5.65 -4.14
N ILE A 147 -4.05 5.86 -5.06
CA ILE A 147 -2.75 6.46 -4.73
C ILE A 147 -2.94 7.91 -4.23
N TYR A 148 -3.89 8.66 -4.83
CA TYR A 148 -4.20 10.02 -4.38
C TYR A 148 -4.89 10.05 -3.01
N SER A 149 -5.81 9.12 -2.72
CA SER A 149 -6.49 9.08 -1.42
C SER A 149 -5.56 8.66 -0.28
N PHE A 150 -4.61 7.75 -0.52
CA PHE A 150 -3.62 7.37 0.50
C PHE A 150 -2.63 8.51 0.82
N LYS A 151 -2.22 9.30 -0.19
CA LYS A 151 -1.37 10.49 0.03
C LYS A 151 -2.03 11.56 0.89
N THR A 152 -3.36 11.70 0.82
CA THR A 152 -4.10 12.67 1.63
C THR A 152 -4.39 12.20 3.06
N TYR A 153 -4.36 10.90 3.32
CA TYR A 153 -4.52 10.36 4.68
C TYR A 153 -3.20 10.30 5.48
N SER A 154 -2.05 10.31 4.80
CA SER A 154 -0.72 10.28 5.44
C SER A 154 -0.10 11.67 5.69
N LEU A 155 -0.85 12.75 5.45
CA LEU A 155 -0.40 14.13 5.64
C LEU A 155 -1.45 14.95 6.41
N ASP A 156 -1.78 14.55 7.64
CA ASP A 156 -2.07 15.51 8.72
C ASP A 156 -2.24 14.84 10.09
N ASN A 157 -1.35 15.20 11.04
CA ASN A 157 -1.78 15.56 12.40
C ASN A 157 -0.68 16.24 13.25
N SER A 158 0.46 16.63 12.67
CA SER A 158 1.48 17.38 13.43
C SER A 158 2.17 18.53 12.70
N GLN A 159 1.82 18.89 11.46
CA GLN A 159 2.56 19.96 10.74
C GLN A 159 1.75 21.07 10.05
N LYS A 160 0.41 21.10 10.12
CA LYS A 160 -0.35 22.24 9.54
C LYS A 160 -0.36 23.54 10.36
N THR A 161 0.20 23.59 11.56
CA THR A 161 0.21 24.82 12.38
C THR A 161 1.49 25.65 12.26
N ALA A 162 2.49 25.24 11.48
CA ALA A 162 3.78 25.95 11.39
C ALA A 162 4.03 26.74 10.09
N LEU A 163 3.12 26.70 9.11
CA LEU A 163 3.32 27.34 7.79
C LEU A 163 2.26 28.39 7.42
N ARG A 164 1.62 29.02 8.42
CA ARG A 164 0.64 30.09 8.19
C ARG A 164 1.01 31.48 8.74
N GLN A 165 2.24 31.68 9.22
CA GLN A 165 2.67 32.97 9.77
C GLN A 165 3.90 33.61 9.11
N VAL A 166 4.40 33.09 7.99
CA VAL A 166 5.51 33.74 7.26
C VAL A 166 5.20 33.79 5.76
N SER A 167 4.24 34.63 5.36
CA SER A 167 4.04 35.08 3.95
C SER A 167 3.03 36.23 3.83
N VAL A 168 2.92 37.09 4.85
CA VAL A 168 2.25 38.39 4.69
C VAL A 168 3.29 39.46 4.97
N GLU A 169 4.18 39.67 4.02
CA GLU A 169 4.91 40.93 3.86
C GLU A 169 5.59 40.94 2.49
N GLY A 170 5.22 41.91 1.65
CA GLY A 170 6.04 42.35 0.52
C GLY A 170 5.68 41.83 -0.86
N SER A 171 4.68 42.43 -1.50
CA SER A 171 4.72 42.82 -2.93
C SER A 171 3.38 43.46 -3.31
N ASP A 172 3.29 44.78 -3.19
CA ASP A 172 3.46 45.74 -4.29
C ASP A 172 2.37 45.67 -5.35
N LYS A 173 1.61 46.78 -5.49
CA LYS A 173 1.47 47.50 -6.76
C LYS A 173 0.63 48.78 -6.65
N THR A 174 1.34 49.88 -6.90
CA THR A 174 1.01 50.96 -7.85
C THR A 174 -0.32 51.70 -7.71
N GLY A 175 -0.20 52.98 -7.33
CA GLY A 175 -1.25 53.97 -7.43
C GLY A 175 -1.50 54.46 -8.86
N TRP A 176 -2.75 54.85 -9.09
CA TRP A 176 -3.18 55.87 -10.05
C TRP A 176 -4.13 56.80 -9.32
N SER A 177 -3.75 58.07 -9.19
CA SER A 177 -4.57 59.17 -8.70
C SER A 177 -5.36 59.80 -9.85
N ARG A 178 -6.64 60.15 -9.64
CA ARG A 178 -7.16 61.52 -9.78
C ARG A 178 -8.68 61.64 -9.61
N GLU A 179 -9.04 62.70 -8.89
CA GLU A 179 -10.18 63.62 -9.11
C GLU A 179 -11.61 63.08 -8.90
N ASN A 180 -12.24 63.49 -7.79
CA ASN A 180 -13.14 64.65 -7.67
C ASN A 180 -14.52 64.42 -8.30
N LEU A 181 -15.56 64.33 -7.46
CA LEU A 181 -16.74 65.21 -7.57
C LEU A 181 -17.58 65.13 -6.29
N GLN A 182 -17.72 66.33 -5.74
CA GLN A 182 -18.53 66.81 -4.63
C GLN A 182 -19.99 67.02 -5.07
N THR A 183 -20.90 67.28 -4.12
CA THR A 183 -22.36 67.56 -4.19
C THR A 183 -23.26 66.34 -3.92
N SER A 184 -24.32 66.37 -3.12
CA SER A 184 -24.99 67.44 -2.35
C SER A 184 -26.16 66.84 -1.53
N HIS A 185 -26.49 67.51 -0.40
CA HIS A 185 -27.82 67.66 0.25
C HIS A 185 -28.61 66.38 0.69
N GLU A 186 -28.87 66.12 1.98
CA GLU A 186 -29.71 66.81 3.01
C GLU A 186 -31.11 66.17 3.18
N LEU A 187 -31.59 66.19 4.45
CA LEU A 187 -32.97 66.03 4.97
C LEU A 187 -33.51 64.58 5.08
N VAL A 188 -34.11 64.05 6.18
CA VAL A 188 -34.80 64.62 7.37
C VAL A 188 -34.97 63.55 8.48
N ALA A 189 -34.77 63.99 9.73
CA ALA A 189 -35.40 63.67 11.03
C ALA A 189 -35.61 62.24 11.57
N ALA A 190 -34.99 61.98 12.73
CA ALA A 190 -35.59 61.79 14.07
C ALA A 190 -34.47 61.25 14.99
N LYS A 191 -34.07 61.80 16.14
CA LYS A 191 -34.73 62.59 17.18
C LYS A 191 -33.65 63.23 18.05
#